data_AF-A0A3M2EBK8-F1
#
_entry.id   AF-A0A3M2EBK8-F1
#
_cell.length_a   1.000
_cell.length_b   1.000
_cell.length_c   1.000
_cell.angle_alpha   90.00
_cell.angle_beta   90.00
_cell.angle_gamma   90.00
#
_symmetry.space_group_name_H-M   'P 1'
#
loop_
_entity.id
_entity.type
_entity.pdbx_description
1 polymer ?
#
loop_
_entity_poly.entity_id
_entity_poly.type
_entity_poly.pdbx_seq_one_letter_code
_entity_poly.pdbx_strand_id
1 'polypeptide(L)'
;MSWQDWLMRVLLVDSWHGVWLALFGLAAQAVFMGRMLVQWIATERARASVVPEAFWWMSLIGAAMLMVYGILRRDIVIIAAQAFGFAVYGRNLWFIRQTRRQP
;
A
#
# COMPACT_ATOMS: atom_id res chain seq x y z
N MET A 1 -9.58 22.60 21.62
CA MET A 1 -9.40 21.22 21.14
C MET A 1 -8.01 20.78 21.56
N SER A 2 -7.88 19.75 22.38
CA SER A 2 -6.56 19.30 22.83
C SER A 2 -5.85 18.51 21.72
N TRP A 3 -4.51 18.45 21.74
CA TRP A 3 -3.74 17.65 20.77
C TRP A 3 -4.08 16.15 20.82
N GLN A 4 -4.51 15.66 21.99
CA GLN A 4 -4.96 14.29 22.18
C GLN A 4 -6.28 14.02 21.45
N ASP A 5 -7.25 14.93 21.56
CA ASP A 5 -8.55 14.82 20.88
C ASP A 5 -8.39 14.86 19.36
N TRP A 6 -7.47 15.70 18.87
CA TRP A 6 -7.15 15.76 17.44
C TRP A 6 -6.58 14.42 16.95
N LEU A 7 -5.60 13.86 17.67
CA LEU A 7 -4.96 12.60 17.30
C LEU A 7 -5.95 11.43 17.26
N MET A 8 -6.77 11.28 18.31
CA MET A 8 -7.77 10.23 18.41
C MET A 8 -8.82 10.31 17.30
N ARG A 9 -9.26 11.52 16.93
CA ARG A 9 -10.17 11.75 15.81
C ARG A 9 -9.55 11.42 14.46
N VAL A 10 -8.29 11.78 14.23
CA VAL A 10 -7.58 11.51 12.98
C VAL A 10 -7.34 10.01 12.79
N LEU A 11 -6.96 9.31 13.86
CA LEU A 11 -6.73 7.88 13.84
C LEU A 11 -8.03 7.05 13.97
N LEU A 12 -9.19 7.71 14.16
CA LEU A 12 -10.51 7.10 14.34
C LEU A 12 -10.52 6.07 15.50
N VAL A 13 -9.89 6.42 16.63
CA VAL A 13 -9.76 5.55 17.81
C VAL A 13 -10.21 6.25 19.08
N ASP A 14 -10.97 5.53 19.90
CA ASP A 14 -11.57 6.08 21.14
C ASP A 14 -10.77 5.74 22.41
N SER A 15 -9.63 5.03 22.26
CA SER A 15 -8.83 4.56 23.40
C SER A 15 -7.33 4.60 23.11
N TRP A 16 -6.52 4.74 24.16
CA TRP A 16 -5.06 4.64 24.08
C TRP A 16 -4.57 3.29 23.53
N HIS A 17 -5.30 2.20 23.80
CA HIS A 17 -5.03 0.90 23.20
C HIS A 17 -5.24 0.93 21.67
N GLY A 18 -6.31 1.59 21.22
CA GLY A 18 -6.56 1.83 19.79
C GLY A 18 -5.44 2.63 19.12
N VAL A 19 -4.90 3.66 19.80
CA VAL A 19 -3.75 4.44 19.28
C VAL A 19 -2.54 3.54 19.04
N TRP A 20 -2.19 2.67 20.00
CA TRP A 20 -1.09 1.72 19.82
C TRP A 20 -1.32 0.75 18.66
N LEU A 21 -2.54 0.22 18.52
CA LEU A 21 -2.89 -0.65 17.39
C LEU A 21 -2.81 0.08 16.05
N ALA A 22 -3.26 1.33 15.97
CA ALA A 22 -3.17 2.15 14.77
C ALA A 22 -1.70 2.42 14.38
N LEU A 23 -0.84 2.74 15.35
CA LEU A 23 0.60 2.93 15.13
C LEU A 23 1.28 1.63 14.68
N PHE A 24 0.93 0.50 15.28
CA PHE A 24 1.42 -0.81 14.85
C PHE A 24 0.97 -1.14 13.42
N GLY A 25 -0.30 -0.87 13.09
CA GLY A 25 -0.84 -1.01 11.73
C GLY A 25 -0.10 -0.14 10.72
N LEU A 26 0.23 1.11 11.07
CA LEU A 26 1.05 2.01 10.25
C LEU A 26 2.47 1.46 10.05
N ALA A 27 3.11 0.95 11.09
CA ALA A 27 4.44 0.35 10.99
C ALA A 27 4.42 -0.93 10.12
N ALA A 28 3.42 -1.79 10.30
CA ALA A 28 3.23 -2.97 9.47
C ALA A 28 3.01 -2.60 7.99
N GLN A 29 2.20 -1.57 7.73
CA GLN A 29 2.00 -1.03 6.39
C GLN A 29 3.29 -0.45 5.80
N ALA A 30 4.08 0.29 6.59
CA ALA A 30 5.35 0.84 6.14
C ALA A 30 6.35 -0.27 5.76
N VAL A 31 6.42 -1.36 6.52
CA VAL A 31 7.26 -2.53 6.19
C VAL A 31 6.74 -3.22 4.93
N PHE A 32 5.42 -3.38 4.79
CA PHE A 32 4.80 -4.00 3.62
C PHE A 32 5.03 -3.17 2.34
N MET A 33 4.87 -1.84 2.44
CA MET A 33 5.24 -0.87 1.40
C MET A 33 6.74 -0.92 1.08
N GLY A 34 7.58 -1.09 2.10
CA GLY A 34 9.04 -1.19 1.97
C GLY A 34 9.45 -2.30 1.00
N ARG A 35 8.73 -3.44 0.98
CA ARG A 35 8.97 -4.52 0.00
C ARG A 35 8.82 -4.04 -1.44
N MET A 36 7.89 -3.12 -1.70
CA MET A 36 7.66 -2.56 -3.04
C MET A 36 8.71 -1.52 -3.40
N LEU A 37 9.16 -0.72 -2.44
CA LEU A 37 10.29 0.20 -2.61
C LEU A 37 11.59 -0.55 -2.93
N VAL A 38 11.87 -1.63 -2.20
CA VAL A 38 13.03 -2.51 -2.46
C VAL A 38 12.92 -3.13 -3.85
N GLN A 39 11.74 -3.62 -4.23
CA GLN A 39 11.51 -4.16 -5.56
C GLN A 39 11.77 -3.09 -6.63
N TRP A 40 11.21 -1.89 -6.47
CA TRP A 40 11.34 -0.79 -7.42
C TRP A 40 12.83 -0.47 -7.64
N ILE A 41 13.60 -0.25 -6.56
CA ILE A 41 15.04 0.00 -6.63
C ILE A 41 15.77 -1.14 -7.36
N ALA A 42 15.39 -2.40 -7.13
CA ALA A 42 15.97 -3.54 -7.83
C ALA A 42 15.65 -3.53 -9.33
N THR A 43 14.42 -3.22 -9.74
CA THR A 43 14.04 -3.04 -11.16
C THR A 43 14.80 -1.90 -11.83
N GLU A 44 14.97 -0.77 -11.15
CA GLU A 44 15.73 0.38 -11.69
C GLU A 44 17.21 0.06 -11.87
N ARG A 45 17.81 -0.65 -10.90
CA ARG A 45 19.20 -1.14 -11.04
C ARG A 45 19.35 -2.17 -12.16
N ALA A 46 18.39 -3.07 -12.33
CA ALA A 46 18.44 -4.11 -13.35
C ALA A 46 18.00 -3.64 -14.75
N ARG A 47 17.35 -2.46 -14.86
CA ARG A 47 16.65 -1.96 -16.07
C ARG A 47 15.72 -2.99 -16.72
N ALA A 48 15.27 -3.98 -15.95
CA ALA A 48 14.45 -5.09 -16.39
C ALA A 48 13.44 -5.43 -15.31
N SER A 49 12.22 -5.81 -15.69
CA SER A 49 11.21 -6.26 -14.74
C SER A 49 11.58 -7.65 -14.21
N VAL A 50 12.30 -7.68 -13.09
CA VAL A 50 12.76 -8.92 -12.45
C VAL A 50 11.59 -9.72 -11.86
N VAL A 51 10.41 -9.11 -11.72
CA VAL A 51 9.24 -9.70 -11.05
C VAL A 51 8.18 -10.16 -12.06
N PRO A 52 7.63 -11.39 -11.93
CA PRO A 52 6.61 -11.90 -12.84
C PRO A 52 5.36 -11.02 -12.90
N GLU A 53 4.75 -10.90 -14.09
CA GLU A 53 3.50 -10.14 -14.28
C GLU A 53 2.38 -10.60 -13.34
N ALA A 54 2.30 -11.91 -13.06
CA ALA A 54 1.33 -12.51 -12.16
C ALA A 54 1.41 -11.95 -10.73
N PHE A 55 2.61 -11.59 -10.25
CA PHE A 55 2.79 -10.98 -8.92
C PHE A 55 2.07 -9.63 -8.84
N TRP A 56 2.16 -8.82 -9.90
CA TRP A 56 1.52 -7.50 -9.94
C TRP A 56 0.01 -7.60 -10.02
N TRP A 57 -0.53 -8.55 -10.79
CA TRP A 57 -1.97 -8.82 -10.82
C TRP A 57 -2.49 -9.31 -9.47
N MET A 58 -1.80 -10.26 -8.82
CA MET A 58 -2.17 -10.72 -7.48
C MET A 58 -2.14 -9.58 -6.45
N SER A 59 -1.14 -8.71 -6.54
CA SER A 59 -1.02 -7.53 -5.66
C SER A 59 -2.14 -6.52 -5.88
N LEU A 60 -2.54 -6.28 -7.13
CA LEU A 60 -3.65 -5.39 -7.48
C LEU A 60 -4.99 -5.93 -6.96
N ILE A 61 -5.24 -7.24 -7.15
CA ILE A 61 -6.46 -7.90 -6.66
C ILE A 61 -6.49 -7.88 -5.12
N GLY A 62 -5.39 -8.25 -4.47
CA GLY A 62 -5.28 -8.20 -3.01
C GLY A 62 -5.45 -6.78 -2.47
N ALA A 63 -4.90 -5.78 -3.17
CA ALA A 63 -5.11 -4.38 -2.82
C ALA A 63 -6.58 -3.97 -2.92
N ALA A 64 -7.30 -4.41 -3.95
CA ALA A 64 -8.72 -4.14 -4.12
C ALA A 64 -9.55 -4.76 -2.99
N MET A 65 -9.27 -6.02 -2.66
CA MET A 65 -9.96 -6.73 -1.58
C MET A 65 -9.75 -6.02 -0.23
N LEU A 66 -8.51 -5.65 0.08
CA LEU A 66 -8.17 -4.94 1.32
C LEU A 66 -8.69 -3.49 1.33
N MET A 67 -8.77 -2.83 0.17
CA MET A 67 -9.40 -1.52 0.04
C MET A 67 -10.89 -1.60 0.38
N VAL A 68 -11.62 -2.55 -0.22
CA VAL A 68 -13.05 -2.79 0.10
C VAL A 68 -13.22 -3.06 1.59
N TYR A 69 -12.37 -3.91 2.16
CA TYR A 69 -12.39 -4.20 3.59
C TYR A 69 -12.11 -2.96 4.46
N GLY A 70 -11.12 -2.13 4.10
CA GLY A 70 -10.81 -0.88 4.78
C GLY A 70 -11.97 0.11 4.75
N ILE A 71 -12.64 0.25 3.59
CA ILE A 71 -13.85 1.07 3.44
C ILE A 71 -14.97 0.55 4.35
N LEU A 72 -15.22 -0.76 4.36
CA LEU A 72 -16.24 -1.37 5.22
C LEU A 72 -15.93 -1.17 6.72
N ARG A 73 -14.65 -1.17 7.10
CA ARG A 73 -14.21 -0.87 8.48
C ARG A 73 -14.09 0.62 8.79
N ARG A 74 -14.26 1.51 7.81
CA ARG A 74 -13.96 2.95 7.92
C ARG A 74 -12.54 3.20 8.43
N ASP A 75 -11.60 2.34 8.05
CA ASP A 75 -10.20 2.42 8.46
C ASP A 75 -9.39 3.19 7.42
N ILE A 76 -9.14 4.47 7.72
CA ILE A 76 -8.40 5.37 6.83
C ILE A 76 -6.96 4.91 6.58
N VAL A 77 -6.35 4.18 7.52
CA VAL A 77 -4.96 3.71 7.41
C VAL A 77 -4.88 2.62 6.34
N ILE A 78 -5.80 1.66 6.37
CA ILE A 78 -5.89 0.62 5.35
C ILE A 78 -6.20 1.23 3.99
N ILE A 79 -7.18 2.15 3.92
CA ILE A 79 -7.59 2.79 2.66
C ILE A 79 -6.42 3.55 2.02
N ALA A 80 -5.74 4.40 2.79
CA ALA A 80 -4.61 5.19 2.28
C ALA A 80 -3.47 4.30 1.78
N ALA A 81 -3.15 3.23 2.50
CA ALA A 81 -2.10 2.29 2.11
C ALA A 81 -2.43 1.56 0.81
N GLN A 82 -3.66 1.04 0.68
CA GLN A 82 -4.05 0.31 -0.53
C GLN A 82 -4.21 1.24 -1.75
N ALA A 83 -4.57 2.51 -1.55
CA ALA A 83 -4.64 3.49 -2.63
C ALA A 83 -3.25 3.72 -3.25
N PHE A 84 -2.24 3.89 -2.39
CA PHE A 84 -0.85 4.00 -2.84
C PHE A 84 -0.37 2.71 -3.52
N GLY A 85 -0.67 1.55 -2.93
CA GLY A 85 -0.35 0.24 -3.52
C GLY A 85 -0.91 0.09 -4.94
N PHE A 86 -2.16 0.50 -5.15
CA PHE A 86 -2.80 0.50 -6.48
C PHE A 86 -2.03 1.30 -7.52
N ALA A 87 -1.55 2.50 -7.17
CA ALA A 87 -0.80 3.35 -8.09
C ALA A 87 0.53 2.70 -8.50
N VAL A 88 1.25 2.10 -7.54
CA VAL A 88 2.52 1.42 -7.78
C VAL A 88 2.32 0.19 -8.67
N TYR A 89 1.35 -0.67 -8.35
CA TYR A 89 1.09 -1.91 -9.09
C TYR A 89 0.61 -1.62 -10.51
N GLY A 90 -0.28 -0.64 -10.68
CA GLY A 90 -0.76 -0.19 -11.98
C GLY A 90 0.37 0.37 -12.86
N ARG A 91 1.26 1.20 -12.31
CA ARG A 91 2.44 1.71 -13.03
C ARG A 91 3.36 0.59 -13.50
N ASN A 92 3.63 -0.40 -12.65
CA ASN A 92 4.54 -1.51 -13.00
C ASN A 92 3.93 -2.41 -14.08
N LEU A 93 2.62 -2.67 -14.05
CA LEU A 93 1.92 -3.37 -15.13
C LEU A 93 1.97 -2.60 -16.47
N TRP A 94 1.82 -1.28 -16.41
CA TRP A 94 1.93 -0.42 -17.60
C TRP A 94 3.33 -0.47 -18.21
N PHE A 95 4.38 -0.38 -17.39
CA PHE A 95 5.77 -0.50 -17.84
C PHE A 95 6.04 -1.85 -18.52
N ILE A 96 5.64 -2.97 -17.90
CA ILE A 96 5.81 -4.31 -18.49
C ILE A 96 5.13 -4.41 -19.86
N ARG A 97 3.90 -3.87 -20.00
CA ARG A 97 3.19 -3.85 -21.28
C ARG A 97 3.90 -3.03 -22.35
N GLN A 98 4.55 -1.93 -21.96
CA GLN A 98 5.25 -1.06 -22.89
C GLN A 98 6.61 -1.65 -23.33
N THR A 99 7.33 -2.33 -22.43
CA THR A 99 8.54 -3.07 -22.78
C THR A 99 8.25 -4.23 -23.74
N ARG A 100 7.12 -4.94 -23.60
CA ARG A 100 6.71 -5.97 -24.57
C ARG A 100 6.32 -5.42 -25.96
N ARG A 101 6.05 -4.11 -26.06
CA ARG A 101 5.64 -3.45 -27.32
C ARG A 101 6.82 -2.88 -28.12
N GLN A 102 8.00 -2.75 -27.52
CA GLN A 102 9.22 -2.40 -28.24
C GLN A 102 9.95 -3.71 -28.59
N PRO A 103 10.07 -4.06 -29.89
CA PRO A 103 10.74 -5.29 -30.33
C PRO A 103 12.24 -5.27 -30.08
#